data_AF-A0A8T7FWV7-F1
#
_entry.id   AF-A0A8T7FWV7-F1
#
_cell.length_a   1.000
_cell.length_b   1.000
_cell.length_c   1.000
_cell.angle_alpha   90.00
_cell.angle_beta   90.00
_cell.angle_gamma   90.00
#
_symmetry.space_group_name_H-M   'P 1'
#
loop_
_entity.id
_entity.type
_entity.pdbx_description
1 polymer ?
#
loop_
_entity_poly.entity_id
_entity_poly.type
_entity_poly.pdbx_seq_one_letter_code
_entity_poly.pdbx_strand_id
1 'polypeptide(L)'
;MFTRKTFFLSNFLPATLFVIAAFFIGFRNPNTFDAPALAGSSPIPAALFFLAIGAIAGFYRKYPVLKENLAGLVLFFLFTLGYFLIASVLNKPEINTNNVFFAADNASWYQRMAAEGGWNTGTRGVHPLAHIIFRPLTAALSLLTGGDRFHANLILLSLAGSGCVLLMWKIVLTLTENAGYSVLSASLLGLSASHLIFASVIETYIFSAFCLLLFIWLVLRKGPSWLLAATGVVTLGITITNIAQQILTFFFIRKDFKQLIKVFGFVLMISVGLNLLSKVFYPVTEYFFLPQNLAGEQRFSQEIDIRRVGLAAENLFIYNMVAPQPYLSIRNEMSRFNFLPGSIQNYIWFGLPAFVSWMVVLALGLASVFFIRRDNPEHAKLADAMLACLLFNFILHLGYGIEPFLYSADWTYALLLTITIGLQNAARRTWFLVAWLFLILFIAVNNLWVVYLIARQVSEFIS
;
A
#
# COMPACT_ATOMS: atom_id res chain seq x y z
N MET A 1 -5.23 34.14 -14.45
CA MET A 1 -4.96 34.33 -13.01
C MET A 1 -5.77 33.28 -12.23
N PHE A 2 -5.17 32.14 -11.86
CA PHE A 2 -5.90 31.11 -11.08
C PHE A 2 -6.07 31.61 -9.64
N THR A 3 -7.30 31.62 -9.12
CA THR A 3 -7.55 31.98 -7.73
C THR A 3 -7.02 30.87 -6.81
N ARG A 4 -6.61 31.19 -5.57
CA ARG A 4 -6.15 30.17 -4.59
C ARG A 4 -7.15 29.01 -4.41
N LYS A 5 -8.45 29.26 -4.61
CA LYS A 5 -9.50 28.24 -4.52
C LYS A 5 -9.51 27.28 -5.72
N THR A 6 -9.35 27.78 -6.95
CA THR A 6 -9.31 26.90 -8.14
C THR A 6 -8.07 26.01 -8.14
N PHE A 7 -6.93 26.53 -7.66
CA PHE A 7 -5.71 25.75 -7.52
C PHE A 7 -5.80 24.65 -6.43
N PHE A 8 -6.61 24.85 -5.40
CA PHE A 8 -6.83 23.83 -4.38
C PHE A 8 -7.62 22.64 -4.92
N LEU A 9 -8.70 22.90 -5.67
CA LEU A 9 -9.53 21.86 -6.27
C LEU A 9 -8.76 21.04 -7.32
N SER A 10 -7.88 21.67 -8.10
CA SER A 10 -7.06 20.96 -9.09
C SER A 10 -6.11 19.94 -8.47
N ASN A 11 -5.74 20.07 -7.19
CA ASN A 11 -4.87 19.09 -6.53
C ASN A 11 -5.57 17.74 -6.29
N PHE A 12 -6.91 17.71 -6.27
CA PHE A 12 -7.70 16.48 -6.15
C PHE A 12 -7.98 15.82 -7.51
N LEU A 13 -7.62 16.47 -8.62
CA LEU A 13 -7.88 15.96 -9.96
C LEU A 13 -7.38 14.52 -10.15
N PRO A 14 -6.15 14.13 -9.72
CA PRO A 14 -5.70 12.75 -9.88
C PRO A 14 -6.58 11.73 -9.15
N ALA A 15 -6.99 12.02 -7.92
CA ALA A 15 -7.84 11.13 -7.12
C ALA A 15 -9.26 11.02 -7.69
N THR A 16 -9.81 12.11 -8.23
CA THR A 16 -11.11 12.09 -8.90
C THR A 16 -11.05 11.29 -10.22
N LEU A 17 -10.03 11.53 -11.04
CA LEU A 17 -9.83 10.78 -12.29
C LEU A 17 -9.60 9.29 -12.03
N PHE A 18 -8.93 8.94 -10.92
CA PHE A 18 -8.76 7.56 -10.49
C PHE A 18 -10.09 6.83 -10.33
N VAL A 19 -11.03 7.41 -9.58
CA VAL A 19 -12.37 6.81 -9.37
C VAL A 19 -13.10 6.61 -10.69
N ILE A 20 -13.06 7.63 -11.57
CA ILE A 20 -13.70 7.57 -12.89
C ILE A 20 -13.08 6.45 -13.73
N ALA A 21 -11.75 6.37 -13.77
CA ALA A 21 -11.03 5.34 -14.52
C ALA A 21 -11.31 3.93 -13.96
N ALA A 22 -11.29 3.75 -12.63
CA ALA A 22 -11.64 2.48 -11.99
C ALA A 22 -13.05 2.00 -12.37
N PHE A 23 -14.02 2.92 -12.39
CA PHE A 23 -15.37 2.62 -12.85
C PHE A 23 -15.40 2.19 -14.33
N PHE A 24 -14.69 2.90 -15.21
CA PHE A 24 -14.60 2.52 -16.63
C PHE A 24 -13.88 1.18 -16.86
N ILE A 25 -12.86 0.87 -16.06
CA ILE A 25 -12.20 -0.46 -16.09
C ILE A 25 -13.21 -1.54 -15.76
N GLY A 26 -14.03 -1.37 -14.72
CA GLY A 26 -15.12 -2.30 -14.42
C GLY A 26 -16.12 -2.43 -15.56
N PHE A 27 -16.64 -1.31 -16.06
CA PHE A 27 -17.65 -1.31 -17.14
C PHE A 27 -17.16 -1.96 -18.44
N ARG A 28 -15.86 -1.89 -18.74
CA ARG A 28 -15.25 -2.54 -19.91
C ARG A 28 -15.01 -4.04 -19.73
N ASN A 29 -15.22 -4.57 -18.53
CA ASN A 29 -15.01 -5.97 -18.18
C ASN A 29 -16.26 -6.55 -17.49
N PRO A 30 -17.41 -6.63 -18.19
CA PRO A 30 -18.70 -6.99 -17.58
C PRO A 30 -18.74 -8.42 -17.02
N ASN A 31 -17.92 -9.34 -17.54
CA ASN A 31 -17.86 -10.72 -17.03
C ASN A 31 -17.30 -10.78 -15.60
N THR A 32 -16.50 -9.78 -15.22
CA THR A 32 -15.93 -9.67 -13.87
C THR A 32 -16.51 -8.50 -13.07
N PHE A 33 -17.29 -7.62 -13.67
CA PHE A 33 -17.89 -6.49 -12.99
C PHE A 33 -19.41 -6.57 -13.03
N ASP A 34 -19.99 -7.18 -12.00
CA ASP A 34 -21.44 -7.26 -11.82
C ASP A 34 -21.95 -5.98 -11.13
N ALA A 35 -22.11 -4.91 -11.91
CA ALA A 35 -22.63 -3.64 -11.41
C ALA A 35 -24.05 -3.77 -10.80
N PRO A 36 -25.00 -4.54 -11.40
CA PRO A 36 -26.29 -4.81 -10.77
C PRO A 36 -26.19 -5.54 -9.43
N ALA A 37 -25.34 -6.55 -9.29
CA ALA A 37 -25.11 -7.19 -8.00
C ALA A 37 -24.50 -6.21 -7.00
N LEU A 38 -23.47 -5.44 -7.39
CA LEU A 38 -22.90 -4.42 -6.52
C LEU A 38 -23.94 -3.36 -6.07
N ALA A 39 -24.93 -3.05 -6.91
CA ALA A 39 -26.02 -2.14 -6.54
C ALA A 39 -27.12 -2.82 -5.71
N GLY A 40 -27.41 -4.10 -5.95
CA GLY A 40 -28.55 -4.84 -5.41
C GLY A 40 -28.24 -5.68 -4.16
N SER A 41 -27.08 -6.33 -4.08
CA SER A 41 -26.66 -7.15 -2.93
C SER A 41 -25.96 -6.35 -1.83
N SER A 42 -25.47 -5.15 -2.16
CA SER A 42 -24.83 -4.26 -1.19
C SER A 42 -24.94 -2.80 -1.65
N PRO A 43 -26.01 -2.06 -1.36
CA PRO A 43 -26.07 -0.61 -1.63
C PRO A 43 -25.02 0.19 -0.83
N ILE A 44 -24.14 -0.49 -0.11
CA ILE A 44 -23.32 0.01 0.98
C ILE A 44 -22.01 0.64 0.51
N PRO A 45 -21.33 0.25 -0.59
CA PRO A 45 -20.20 1.04 -1.11
C PRO A 45 -20.66 2.42 -1.62
N ALA A 46 -21.80 2.46 -2.32
CA ALA A 46 -22.43 3.71 -2.72
C ALA A 46 -22.93 4.50 -1.51
N ALA A 47 -23.59 3.86 -0.54
CA ALA A 47 -24.04 4.52 0.68
C ALA A 47 -22.89 4.97 1.57
N LEU A 48 -21.78 4.23 1.70
CA LEU A 48 -20.57 4.61 2.44
C LEU A 48 -19.90 5.80 1.76
N PHE A 49 -19.86 5.83 0.42
CA PHE A 49 -19.38 6.97 -0.33
C PHE A 49 -20.25 8.22 -0.12
N PHE A 50 -21.58 8.10 -0.22
CA PHE A 50 -22.49 9.22 -0.02
C PHE A 50 -22.65 9.63 1.45
N LEU A 51 -22.58 8.69 2.40
CA LEU A 51 -22.57 8.95 3.85
C LEU A 51 -21.25 9.59 4.26
N ALA A 52 -20.12 9.19 3.69
CA ALA A 52 -18.85 9.86 3.92
C ALA A 52 -18.88 11.31 3.44
N ILE A 53 -19.35 11.54 2.21
CA ILE A 53 -19.49 12.89 1.65
C ILE A 53 -20.51 13.72 2.44
N GLY A 54 -21.65 13.14 2.80
CA GLY A 54 -22.71 13.80 3.57
C GLY A 54 -22.31 14.08 5.02
N ALA A 55 -21.64 13.15 5.68
CA ALA A 55 -21.08 13.30 7.03
C ALA A 55 -19.97 14.36 7.02
N ILE A 56 -19.08 14.34 6.03
CA ILE A 56 -18.09 15.40 5.84
C ILE A 56 -18.81 16.75 5.65
N ALA A 57 -19.78 16.86 4.74
CA ALA A 57 -20.47 18.12 4.46
C ALA A 57 -21.27 18.67 5.65
N GLY A 58 -21.94 17.80 6.42
CA GLY A 58 -22.76 18.16 7.58
C GLY A 58 -21.95 18.41 8.85
N PHE A 59 -20.98 17.54 9.17
CA PHE A 59 -20.21 17.63 10.40
C PHE A 59 -19.01 18.58 10.31
N TYR A 60 -18.52 18.89 9.10
CA TYR A 60 -17.43 19.86 8.88
C TYR A 60 -17.73 21.24 9.47
N ARG A 61 -19.01 21.67 9.46
CA ARG A 61 -19.41 22.96 10.05
C ARG A 61 -19.36 22.94 11.58
N LYS A 62 -19.54 21.77 12.20
CA LYS A 62 -19.70 21.62 13.66
C LYS A 62 -18.42 21.22 14.38
N TYR A 63 -17.50 20.50 13.72
CA TYR A 63 -16.29 19.97 14.36
C TYR A 63 -15.01 20.51 13.72
N PRO A 64 -14.26 21.38 14.40
CA PRO A 64 -13.00 21.96 13.90
C PRO A 64 -11.98 20.91 13.45
N VAL A 65 -11.92 19.78 14.14
CA VAL A 65 -11.03 18.66 13.79
C VAL A 65 -11.34 18.12 12.40
N LEU A 66 -12.61 17.95 12.03
CA LEU A 66 -12.97 17.50 10.68
C LEU A 66 -12.58 18.53 9.62
N LYS A 67 -12.63 19.81 9.96
CA LYS A 67 -12.22 20.89 9.06
C LYS A 67 -10.71 20.87 8.79
N GLU A 68 -9.89 20.64 9.81
CA GLU A 68 -8.44 20.50 9.65
C GLU A 68 -8.04 19.24 8.88
N ASN A 69 -8.90 18.22 8.89
CA ASN A 69 -8.65 16.91 8.28
C ASN A 69 -9.31 16.72 6.91
N LEU A 70 -10.09 17.71 6.44
CA LEU A 70 -10.97 17.56 5.28
C LEU A 70 -10.25 17.04 4.04
N ALA A 71 -9.09 17.62 3.70
CA ALA A 71 -8.35 17.23 2.51
C ALA A 71 -7.91 15.75 2.54
N GLY A 72 -7.37 15.29 3.67
CA GLY A 72 -7.00 13.90 3.86
C GLY A 72 -8.19 12.96 3.81
N LEU A 73 -9.32 13.34 4.43
CA LEU A 73 -10.55 12.55 4.41
C LEU A 73 -11.14 12.42 3.00
N VAL A 74 -11.14 13.51 2.22
CA VAL A 74 -11.58 13.46 0.81
C VAL A 74 -10.72 12.48 0.02
N LEU A 75 -9.39 12.53 0.16
CA LEU A 75 -8.51 11.55 -0.47
C LEU A 75 -8.81 10.12 -0.02
N PHE A 76 -8.95 9.91 1.30
CA PHE A 76 -9.28 8.61 1.86
C PHE A 76 -10.52 7.99 1.20
N PHE A 77 -11.61 8.75 1.07
CA PHE A 77 -12.85 8.23 0.48
C PHE A 77 -12.77 8.03 -1.04
N LEU A 78 -12.12 8.95 -1.76
CA LEU A 78 -11.91 8.78 -3.21
C LEU A 78 -11.08 7.53 -3.51
N PHE A 79 -9.96 7.34 -2.80
CA PHE A 79 -9.12 6.15 -2.98
C PHE A 79 -9.83 4.87 -2.51
N THR A 80 -10.65 4.93 -1.45
CA THR A 80 -11.40 3.75 -0.98
C THR A 80 -12.35 3.28 -2.06
N LEU A 81 -13.07 4.21 -2.69
CA LEU A 81 -13.98 3.89 -3.79
C LEU A 81 -13.23 3.34 -5.01
N GLY A 82 -12.16 4.00 -5.45
CA GLY A 82 -11.40 3.57 -6.62
C GLY A 82 -10.75 2.18 -6.44
N TYR A 83 -10.14 1.93 -5.28
CA TYR A 83 -9.59 0.60 -4.95
C TYR A 83 -10.68 -0.46 -4.85
N PHE A 84 -11.82 -0.16 -4.21
CA PHE A 84 -12.92 -1.12 -4.11
C PHE A 84 -13.47 -1.51 -5.48
N LEU A 85 -13.63 -0.53 -6.38
CA LEU A 85 -14.08 -0.77 -7.76
C LEU A 85 -13.09 -1.70 -8.49
N ILE A 86 -11.78 -1.42 -8.45
CA ILE A 86 -10.78 -2.31 -9.08
C ILE A 86 -10.76 -3.68 -8.39
N ALA A 87 -10.89 -3.74 -7.07
CA ALA A 87 -10.88 -4.97 -6.32
C ALA A 87 -12.05 -5.89 -6.68
N SER A 88 -13.23 -5.31 -6.94
CA SER A 88 -14.41 -6.06 -7.39
C SER A 88 -14.22 -6.71 -8.78
N VAL A 89 -13.34 -6.15 -9.60
CA VAL A 89 -12.99 -6.66 -10.94
C VAL A 89 -11.92 -7.74 -10.84
N LEU A 90 -10.85 -7.49 -10.08
CA LEU A 90 -9.66 -8.35 -10.06
C LEU A 90 -9.80 -9.61 -9.19
N ASN A 91 -10.70 -9.62 -8.20
CA ASN A 91 -10.85 -10.76 -7.29
C ASN A 91 -12.15 -11.52 -7.58
N LYS A 92 -12.04 -12.85 -7.65
CA LYS A 92 -13.17 -13.77 -7.80
C LYS A 92 -13.03 -14.94 -6.83
N PRO A 93 -13.95 -15.12 -5.88
CA PRO A 93 -13.81 -16.16 -4.85
C PRO A 93 -13.93 -17.58 -5.44
N GLU A 94 -14.53 -17.74 -6.61
CA GLU A 94 -14.71 -19.03 -7.30
C GLU A 94 -13.44 -19.49 -8.04
N ILE A 95 -12.48 -18.58 -8.26
CA ILE A 95 -11.33 -18.82 -9.13
C ILE A 95 -10.04 -18.74 -8.34
N ASN A 96 -9.26 -19.81 -8.43
CA ASN A 96 -7.92 -19.82 -7.86
C ASN A 96 -6.98 -18.93 -8.68
N THR A 97 -6.77 -17.72 -8.18
CA THR A 97 -5.95 -16.68 -8.79
C THR A 97 -4.55 -16.59 -8.16
N ASN A 98 -4.14 -17.58 -7.35
CA ASN A 98 -2.79 -17.61 -6.78
C ASN A 98 -1.73 -17.59 -7.88
N ASN A 99 -0.68 -16.80 -7.68
CA ASN A 99 0.42 -16.55 -8.62
C ASN A 99 0.02 -15.84 -9.93
N VAL A 100 -1.19 -15.31 -10.05
CA VAL A 100 -1.63 -14.53 -11.21
C VAL A 100 -1.06 -13.13 -11.15
N PHE A 101 -1.22 -12.46 -10.01
CA PHE A 101 -0.84 -11.07 -9.83
C PHE A 101 0.52 -11.00 -9.15
N PHE A 102 1.62 -11.01 -9.92
CA PHE A 102 2.98 -10.82 -9.39
C PHE A 102 3.32 -11.78 -8.25
N ALA A 103 3.05 -13.08 -8.47
CA ALA A 103 3.21 -14.13 -7.47
C ALA A 103 2.36 -14.00 -6.18
N ALA A 104 1.34 -13.14 -6.15
CA ALA A 104 0.46 -12.99 -4.99
C ALA A 104 -0.38 -14.25 -4.72
N ASP A 105 -0.64 -14.51 -3.43
CA ASP A 105 -1.38 -15.69 -2.95
C ASP A 105 -2.84 -15.33 -2.66
N ASN A 106 -3.48 -14.60 -3.57
CA ASN A 106 -4.73 -13.90 -3.29
C ASN A 106 -5.92 -14.81 -2.96
N ALA A 107 -6.11 -15.93 -3.67
CA ALA A 107 -7.15 -16.90 -3.32
C ALA A 107 -6.84 -17.55 -1.96
N SER A 108 -5.57 -17.83 -1.68
CA SER A 108 -5.11 -18.35 -0.39
C SER A 108 -5.39 -17.37 0.75
N TRP A 109 -5.16 -16.09 0.54
CA TRP A 109 -5.42 -15.04 1.53
C TRP A 109 -6.90 -14.76 1.71
N TYR A 110 -7.70 -14.79 0.65
CA TYR A 110 -9.15 -14.76 0.75
C TYR A 110 -9.66 -15.88 1.67
N GLN A 111 -9.15 -17.12 1.49
CA GLN A 111 -9.50 -18.23 2.36
C GLN A 111 -9.21 -17.90 3.83
N ARG A 112 -7.98 -17.46 4.14
CA ARG A 112 -7.60 -17.10 5.53
C ARG A 112 -8.43 -15.96 6.11
N MET A 113 -8.66 -14.90 5.35
CA MET A 113 -9.24 -13.64 5.85
C MET A 113 -10.77 -13.69 5.95
N ALA A 114 -11.45 -14.37 5.02
CA ALA A 114 -12.88 -14.15 4.78
C ALA A 114 -13.70 -15.43 4.62
N ALA A 115 -13.14 -16.48 4.00
CA ALA A 115 -13.90 -17.69 3.75
C ALA A 115 -14.35 -18.37 5.05
N GLU A 116 -15.53 -19.00 4.99
CA GLU A 116 -16.12 -19.73 6.11
C GLU A 116 -15.18 -20.83 6.60
N GLY A 117 -14.63 -21.64 5.69
CA GLY A 117 -13.67 -22.72 5.95
C GLY A 117 -12.22 -22.27 6.24
N GLY A 118 -11.95 -20.96 6.23
CA GLY A 118 -10.60 -20.41 6.31
C GLY A 118 -9.78 -20.75 7.56
N TRP A 119 -10.45 -21.09 8.66
CA TRP A 119 -9.86 -21.56 9.91
C TRP A 119 -8.99 -22.82 9.76
N ASN A 120 -9.21 -23.60 8.70
CA ASN A 120 -8.39 -24.77 8.35
C ASN A 120 -7.25 -24.46 7.37
N THR A 121 -7.15 -23.22 6.88
CA THR A 121 -6.06 -22.80 5.99
C THR A 121 -4.86 -22.35 6.84
N GLY A 122 -3.78 -23.13 6.80
CA GLY A 122 -2.56 -22.88 7.58
C GLY A 122 -1.95 -21.50 7.34
N THR A 123 -1.42 -20.89 8.40
CA THR A 123 -0.60 -19.67 8.35
C THR A 123 0.85 -20.01 8.64
N ARG A 124 1.73 -19.61 7.73
CA ARG A 124 3.18 -19.79 7.85
C ARG A 124 3.73 -19.01 9.04
N GLY A 125 4.86 -19.45 9.59
CA GLY A 125 5.56 -18.78 10.69
C GLY A 125 5.92 -17.31 10.39
N VAL A 126 6.03 -16.92 9.13
CA VAL A 126 6.28 -15.52 8.72
C VAL A 126 5.06 -14.59 8.85
N HIS A 127 3.84 -15.13 9.00
CA HIS A 127 2.58 -14.38 9.18
C HIS A 127 1.83 -14.80 10.46
N PRO A 128 2.44 -14.65 11.65
CA PRO A 128 2.02 -15.38 12.85
C PRO A 128 0.66 -15.04 13.41
N LEU A 129 0.14 -13.84 13.13
CA LEU A 129 -1.09 -13.33 13.74
C LEU A 129 -2.18 -13.02 12.69
N ALA A 130 -1.98 -13.44 11.43
CA ALA A 130 -2.87 -13.06 10.34
C ALA A 130 -4.33 -13.46 10.59
N HIS A 131 -4.59 -14.65 11.16
CA HIS A 131 -5.95 -15.10 11.48
C HIS A 131 -6.65 -14.19 12.50
N ILE A 132 -6.00 -13.92 13.62
CA ILE A 132 -6.58 -13.10 14.71
C ILE A 132 -6.67 -11.61 14.36
N ILE A 133 -5.88 -11.14 13.38
CA ILE A 133 -5.97 -9.78 12.86
C ILE A 133 -7.13 -9.68 11.86
N PHE A 134 -7.09 -10.47 10.79
CA PHE A 134 -7.96 -10.22 9.63
C PHE A 134 -9.36 -10.78 9.78
N ARG A 135 -9.53 -11.99 10.32
CA ARG A 135 -10.86 -12.63 10.40
C ARG A 135 -11.85 -11.83 11.25
N PRO A 136 -11.49 -11.33 12.44
CA PRO A 136 -12.41 -10.51 13.23
C PRO A 136 -12.76 -9.18 12.55
N LEU A 137 -11.79 -8.54 11.87
CA LEU A 137 -12.02 -7.30 11.13
C LEU A 137 -12.98 -7.51 9.95
N THR A 138 -12.76 -8.57 9.16
CA THR A 138 -13.65 -8.94 8.05
C THR A 138 -15.05 -9.31 8.56
N ALA A 139 -15.14 -10.07 9.66
CA ALA A 139 -16.43 -10.41 10.26
C ALA A 139 -17.18 -9.17 10.76
N ALA A 140 -16.50 -8.23 11.42
CA ALA A 140 -17.11 -6.96 11.84
C ALA A 140 -17.61 -6.14 10.65
N LEU A 141 -16.82 -6.05 9.58
CA LEU A 141 -17.20 -5.35 8.36
C LEU A 141 -18.30 -6.08 7.58
N SER A 142 -18.44 -7.40 7.73
CA SER A 142 -19.51 -8.15 7.07
C SER A 142 -20.92 -7.78 7.55
N LEU A 143 -21.03 -7.16 8.73
CA LEU A 143 -22.27 -6.55 9.18
C LEU A 143 -22.73 -5.43 8.24
N LEU A 144 -21.79 -4.73 7.60
CA LEU A 144 -22.02 -3.70 6.59
C LEU A 144 -22.20 -4.27 5.19
N THR A 145 -22.28 -5.58 5.01
CA THR A 145 -22.49 -6.21 3.70
C THR A 145 -23.54 -7.31 3.78
N GLY A 146 -24.42 -7.26 4.79
CA GLY A 146 -25.48 -8.26 4.98
C GLY A 146 -24.95 -9.67 5.28
N GLY A 147 -23.72 -9.79 5.80
CA GLY A 147 -23.04 -11.06 6.06
C GLY A 147 -22.03 -11.47 4.97
N ASP A 148 -21.95 -10.75 3.85
CA ASP A 148 -21.02 -11.09 2.77
C ASP A 148 -19.57 -10.76 3.15
N ARG A 149 -18.83 -11.80 3.54
CA ARG A 149 -17.43 -11.69 3.95
C ARG A 149 -16.46 -11.40 2.80
N PHE A 150 -16.80 -11.76 1.56
CA PHE A 150 -15.95 -11.48 0.41
C PHE A 150 -15.91 -9.97 0.17
N HIS A 151 -17.07 -9.33 0.01
CA HIS A 151 -17.14 -7.88 -0.16
C HIS A 151 -16.62 -7.11 1.07
N ALA A 152 -16.85 -7.62 2.27
CA ALA A 152 -16.27 -7.05 3.49
C ALA A 152 -14.74 -7.05 3.47
N ASN A 153 -14.12 -8.11 2.93
CA ASN A 153 -12.68 -8.18 2.77
C ASN A 153 -12.15 -7.20 1.71
N LEU A 154 -12.88 -7.01 0.60
CA LEU A 154 -12.53 -6.00 -0.40
C LEU A 154 -12.60 -4.57 0.17
N ILE A 155 -13.61 -4.30 1.01
CA ILE A 155 -13.71 -3.03 1.76
C ILE A 155 -12.52 -2.89 2.70
N LEU A 156 -12.20 -3.92 3.49
CA LEU A 156 -11.08 -3.91 4.43
C LEU A 156 -9.74 -3.59 3.72
N LEU A 157 -9.50 -4.24 2.58
CA LEU A 157 -8.33 -4.02 1.73
C LEU A 157 -8.25 -2.57 1.23
N SER A 158 -9.38 -2.05 0.71
CA SER A 158 -9.48 -0.69 0.16
C SER A 158 -9.30 0.38 1.24
N LEU A 159 -9.82 0.13 2.46
CA LEU A 159 -9.64 1.00 3.61
C LEU A 159 -8.17 1.04 4.05
N ALA A 160 -7.45 -0.08 4.03
CA ALA A 160 -6.03 -0.11 4.37
C ALA A 160 -5.19 0.70 3.38
N GLY A 161 -5.38 0.48 2.06
CA GLY A 161 -4.67 1.26 1.04
C GLY A 161 -4.98 2.75 1.10
N SER A 162 -6.24 3.12 1.35
CA SER A 162 -6.63 4.52 1.52
C SER A 162 -6.13 5.11 2.83
N GLY A 163 -6.01 4.29 3.86
CA GLY A 163 -5.35 4.63 5.12
C GLY A 163 -3.89 5.03 4.90
N CYS A 164 -3.17 4.33 4.02
CA CYS A 164 -1.81 4.73 3.61
C CYS A 164 -1.80 6.12 2.98
N VAL A 165 -2.75 6.42 2.07
CA VAL A 165 -2.88 7.74 1.44
C VAL A 165 -3.15 8.83 2.48
N LEU A 166 -4.07 8.60 3.42
CA LEU A 166 -4.38 9.53 4.51
C LEU A 166 -3.16 9.80 5.41
N LEU A 167 -2.43 8.74 5.77
CA LEU A 167 -1.24 8.84 6.62
C LEU A 167 -0.09 9.56 5.90
N MET A 168 0.12 9.28 4.61
CA MET A 168 1.07 10.00 3.78
C MET A 168 0.72 11.49 3.74
N TRP A 169 -0.54 11.85 3.48
CA TRP A 169 -1.00 13.24 3.53
C TRP A 169 -0.71 13.88 4.89
N LYS A 170 -1.01 13.18 5.99
CA LYS A 170 -0.75 13.65 7.36
C LYS A 170 0.73 13.91 7.62
N ILE A 171 1.59 12.97 7.25
CA ILE A 171 3.03 13.06 7.46
C ILE A 171 3.59 14.23 6.63
N VAL A 172 3.29 14.29 5.34
CA VAL A 172 3.79 15.35 4.44
C VAL A 172 3.27 16.73 4.86
N LEU A 173 2.01 16.83 5.31
CA LEU A 173 1.46 18.09 5.82
C LEU A 173 2.16 18.54 7.10
N THR A 174 2.46 17.59 7.99
CA THR A 174 3.20 17.88 9.23
C THR A 174 4.62 18.36 8.94
N LEU A 175 5.27 17.80 7.91
CA LEU A 175 6.65 18.15 7.56
C LEU A 175 6.73 19.46 6.76
N THR A 176 5.82 19.70 5.83
CA THR A 176 5.98 20.78 4.83
C THR A 176 5.06 21.97 5.05
N GLU A 177 4.04 21.81 5.89
CA GLU A 177 2.95 22.79 6.12
C GLU A 177 2.24 23.23 4.82
N ASN A 178 2.39 22.45 3.75
CA ASN A 178 1.85 22.77 2.43
C ASN A 178 0.76 21.78 2.05
N ALA A 179 -0.50 22.22 2.17
CA ALA A 179 -1.66 21.39 1.88
C ALA A 179 -1.69 20.86 0.44
N GLY A 180 -1.33 21.68 -0.55
CA GLY A 180 -1.35 21.28 -1.96
C GLY A 180 -0.31 20.19 -2.24
N TYR A 181 0.93 20.41 -1.77
CA TYR A 181 1.99 19.42 -1.90
C TYR A 181 1.63 18.11 -1.19
N SER A 182 1.05 18.19 0.00
CA SER A 182 0.62 17.02 0.78
C SER A 182 -0.47 16.22 0.07
N VAL A 183 -1.45 16.90 -0.54
CA VAL A 183 -2.51 16.23 -1.31
C VAL A 183 -1.93 15.52 -2.54
N LEU A 184 -1.04 16.20 -3.27
CA LEU A 184 -0.42 15.62 -4.46
C LEU A 184 0.52 14.46 -4.13
N SER A 185 1.40 14.58 -3.12
CA SER A 185 2.28 13.48 -2.71
C SER A 185 1.50 12.28 -2.15
N ALA A 186 0.42 12.50 -1.42
CA ALA A 186 -0.46 11.42 -1.00
C ALA A 186 -1.16 10.74 -2.20
N SER A 187 -1.62 11.54 -3.17
CA SER A 187 -2.20 10.99 -4.41
C SER A 187 -1.17 10.19 -5.21
N LEU A 188 0.09 10.63 -5.25
CA LEU A 188 1.19 9.91 -5.88
C LEU A 188 1.43 8.54 -5.22
N LEU A 189 1.35 8.44 -3.88
CA LEU A 189 1.41 7.14 -3.19
C LEU A 189 0.27 6.25 -3.66
N GLY A 190 -0.96 6.77 -3.63
CA GLY A 190 -2.15 5.97 -3.94
C GLY A 190 -2.20 5.52 -5.40
N LEU A 191 -1.62 6.30 -6.31
CA LEU A 191 -1.53 6.02 -7.75
C LEU A 191 -0.25 5.28 -8.15
N SER A 192 0.63 4.98 -7.19
CA SER A 192 1.80 4.12 -7.44
C SER A 192 1.34 2.74 -7.90
N ALA A 193 2.12 2.10 -8.77
CA ALA A 193 1.82 0.77 -9.28
C ALA A 193 1.59 -0.23 -8.13
N SER A 194 2.45 -0.16 -7.11
CA SER A 194 2.37 -0.98 -5.92
C SER A 194 1.04 -0.81 -5.16
N HIS A 195 0.62 0.43 -4.87
CA HIS A 195 -0.62 0.64 -4.13
C HIS A 195 -1.87 0.34 -4.98
N LEU A 196 -1.85 0.65 -6.29
CA LEU A 196 -2.96 0.28 -7.18
C LEU A 196 -3.19 -1.23 -7.21
N ILE A 197 -2.13 -2.03 -7.26
CA ILE A 197 -2.24 -3.48 -7.25
C ILE A 197 -2.60 -4.00 -5.85
N PHE A 198 -1.80 -3.71 -4.82
CA PHE A 198 -1.98 -4.37 -3.50
C PHE A 198 -3.08 -3.77 -2.64
N ALA A 199 -3.62 -2.59 -2.97
CA ALA A 199 -4.89 -2.14 -2.38
C ALA A 199 -6.12 -2.68 -3.12
N SER A 200 -5.93 -3.38 -4.25
CA SER A 200 -7.02 -3.93 -5.07
C SER A 200 -6.96 -5.44 -5.27
N VAL A 201 -5.86 -6.11 -4.96
CA VAL A 201 -5.71 -7.57 -4.97
C VAL A 201 -5.61 -8.06 -3.55
N ILE A 202 -6.42 -9.06 -3.16
CA ILE A 202 -6.43 -9.60 -1.80
C ILE A 202 -5.04 -10.11 -1.43
N GLU A 203 -4.35 -9.42 -0.54
CA GLU A 203 -3.01 -9.75 -0.07
C GLU A 203 -2.71 -8.98 1.23
N THR A 204 -1.66 -9.36 1.95
CA THR A 204 -1.34 -8.79 3.26
C THR A 204 -0.48 -7.53 3.24
N TYR A 205 0.30 -7.29 2.19
CA TYR A 205 1.34 -6.24 2.18
C TYR A 205 0.80 -4.82 2.34
N ILE A 206 -0.40 -4.51 1.83
CA ILE A 206 -0.98 -3.16 1.99
C ILE A 206 -1.31 -2.84 3.45
N PHE A 207 -1.69 -3.85 4.24
CA PHE A 207 -1.95 -3.70 5.68
C PHE A 207 -0.66 -3.46 6.45
N SER A 208 0.42 -4.11 6.04
CA SER A 208 1.76 -3.86 6.58
C SER A 208 2.21 -2.43 6.27
N ALA A 209 2.09 -1.97 5.02
CA ALA A 209 2.38 -0.60 4.63
C ALA A 209 1.58 0.44 5.46
N PHE A 210 0.29 0.18 5.70
CA PHE A 210 -0.54 1.01 6.57
C PHE A 210 0.03 1.11 7.98
N CYS A 211 0.39 -0.02 8.59
CA CYS A 211 0.94 -0.05 9.95
C CYS A 211 2.33 0.61 10.03
N LEU A 212 3.16 0.48 8.99
CA LEU A 212 4.47 1.14 8.90
C LEU A 212 4.32 2.67 8.82
N LEU A 213 3.41 3.17 7.98
CA LEU A 213 3.09 4.60 7.92
C LEU A 213 2.48 5.12 9.23
N LEU A 214 1.61 4.34 9.87
CA LEU A 214 1.01 4.71 11.15
C LEU A 214 2.09 4.81 12.23
N PHE A 215 3.03 3.85 12.25
CA PHE A 215 4.17 3.88 13.17
C PHE A 215 5.03 5.14 12.95
N ILE A 216 5.36 5.49 11.70
CA ILE A 216 6.11 6.72 11.38
C ILE A 216 5.36 7.95 11.92
N TRP A 217 4.06 8.06 11.65
CA TRP A 217 3.26 9.17 12.12
C TRP A 217 3.25 9.28 13.66
N LEU A 218 3.09 8.15 14.37
CA LEU A 218 3.16 8.09 15.83
C LEU A 218 4.54 8.49 16.36
N VAL A 219 5.62 8.02 15.71
CA VAL A 219 6.99 8.38 16.08
C VAL A 219 7.23 9.88 15.93
N LEU A 220 6.78 10.49 14.83
CA LEU A 220 6.90 11.93 14.58
C LEU A 220 6.09 12.77 15.57
N ARG A 221 4.90 12.30 15.96
CA ARG A 221 3.99 13.01 16.87
C ARG A 221 4.25 12.78 18.36
N LYS A 222 5.37 12.13 18.71
CA LYS A 222 5.66 11.76 20.10
C LYS A 222 4.57 10.90 20.75
N GLY A 223 3.95 10.01 19.96
CA GLY A 223 2.90 9.11 20.41
C GLY A 223 3.34 8.20 21.57
N PRO A 224 2.39 7.75 22.41
CA PRO A 224 2.68 6.95 23.59
C PRO A 224 3.22 5.57 23.21
N SER A 225 4.10 5.02 24.06
CA SER A 225 4.78 3.74 23.80
C SER A 225 3.85 2.55 23.58
N TRP A 226 2.67 2.54 24.22
CA TRP A 226 1.71 1.44 24.05
C TRP A 226 1.11 1.42 22.64
N LEU A 227 0.90 2.58 22.01
CA LEU A 227 0.44 2.64 20.61
C LEU A 227 1.54 2.17 19.66
N LEU A 228 2.80 2.58 19.90
CA LEU A 228 3.94 2.09 19.12
C LEU A 228 4.07 0.57 19.22
N ALA A 229 3.92 0.02 20.43
CA ALA A 229 3.93 -1.42 20.64
C ALA A 229 2.74 -2.11 19.95
N ALA A 230 1.53 -1.57 20.06
CA ALA A 230 0.35 -2.12 19.39
C ALA A 230 0.52 -2.16 17.87
N THR A 231 1.01 -1.07 17.26
CA THR A 231 1.30 -1.05 15.82
C THR A 231 2.41 -2.03 15.43
N GLY A 232 3.42 -2.22 16.29
CA GLY A 232 4.48 -3.19 16.04
C GLY A 232 4.03 -4.65 16.15
N VAL A 233 3.12 -4.96 17.08
CA VAL A 233 2.49 -6.28 17.18
C VAL A 233 1.72 -6.60 15.91
N VAL A 234 0.94 -5.64 15.40
CA VAL A 234 0.19 -5.83 14.14
C VAL A 234 1.15 -6.00 12.96
N THR A 235 2.17 -5.15 12.82
CA THR A 235 3.17 -5.27 11.73
C THR A 235 3.90 -6.61 11.76
N LEU A 236 4.42 -7.04 12.91
CA LEU A 236 5.07 -8.34 13.08
C LEU A 236 4.09 -9.49 12.79
N GLY A 237 2.85 -9.33 13.25
CA GLY A 237 1.77 -10.28 13.05
C GLY A 237 1.39 -10.51 11.59
N ILE A 238 1.48 -9.45 10.78
CA ILE A 238 1.30 -9.51 9.34
C ILE A 238 2.52 -10.13 8.69
N THR A 239 3.72 -9.56 8.88
CA THR A 239 4.97 -10.11 8.33
C THR A 239 6.13 -9.82 9.28
N ILE A 240 6.80 -10.88 9.77
CA ILE A 240 7.82 -10.74 10.82
C ILE A 240 8.99 -9.82 10.44
N THR A 241 9.40 -9.78 9.18
CA THR A 241 10.54 -8.98 8.71
C THR A 241 10.28 -7.48 8.80
N ASN A 242 9.03 -7.04 8.68
CA ASN A 242 8.68 -5.62 8.65
C ASN A 242 8.86 -4.92 10.00
N ILE A 243 9.01 -5.66 11.10
CA ILE A 243 9.38 -5.06 12.38
C ILE A 243 10.74 -4.36 12.33
N ALA A 244 11.67 -4.84 11.48
CA ALA A 244 12.98 -4.22 11.32
C ALA A 244 12.86 -2.77 10.84
N GLN A 245 11.92 -2.47 9.95
CA GLN A 245 11.68 -1.12 9.44
C GLN A 245 11.21 -0.17 10.56
N GLN A 246 10.38 -0.65 11.48
CA GLN A 246 9.97 0.13 12.66
C GLN A 246 11.12 0.35 13.64
N ILE A 247 11.96 -0.66 13.87
CA ILE A 247 13.16 -0.54 14.70
C ILE A 247 14.09 0.53 14.12
N LEU A 248 14.39 0.46 12.82
CA LEU A 248 15.21 1.44 12.11
C LEU A 248 14.59 2.85 12.23
N THR A 249 13.30 2.98 11.97
CA THR A 249 12.57 4.25 12.08
C THR A 249 12.69 4.84 13.49
N PHE A 250 12.44 4.04 14.52
CA PHE A 250 12.54 4.49 15.91
C PHE A 250 13.97 4.88 16.27
N PHE A 251 14.95 4.05 15.89
CA PHE A 251 16.36 4.27 16.14
C PHE A 251 16.85 5.60 15.57
N PHE A 252 16.60 5.88 14.29
CA PHE A 252 17.08 7.09 13.62
C PHE A 252 16.38 8.36 14.13
N ILE A 253 15.07 8.30 14.40
CA ILE A 253 14.28 9.48 14.76
C ILE A 253 14.39 9.79 16.26
N ARG A 254 14.20 8.81 17.14
CA ARG A 254 14.16 9.02 18.60
C ARG A 254 15.53 8.88 19.27
N LYS A 255 16.39 8.00 18.77
CA LYS A 255 17.72 7.68 19.36
C LYS A 255 17.68 7.31 20.86
N ASP A 256 16.52 6.88 21.36
CA ASP A 256 16.36 6.42 22.75
C ASP A 256 16.41 4.89 22.80
N PHE A 257 17.60 4.36 23.06
CA PHE A 257 17.83 2.91 23.13
C PHE A 257 17.04 2.22 24.25
N LYS A 258 16.83 2.89 25.38
CA LYS A 258 16.10 2.31 26.51
C LYS A 258 14.62 2.16 26.15
N GLN A 259 14.04 3.18 25.53
CA GLN A 259 12.65 3.11 25.06
C GLN A 259 12.51 2.14 23.89
N LEU A 260 13.48 2.06 22.98
CA LEU A 260 13.51 1.08 21.89
C LEU A 260 13.41 -0.34 22.44
N ILE A 261 14.31 -0.72 23.36
CA ILE A 261 14.30 -2.06 23.98
C ILE A 261 12.97 -2.35 24.66
N LYS A 262 12.41 -1.38 25.39
CA LYS A 262 11.09 -1.54 26.05
C LYS A 262 9.99 -1.78 25.03
N VAL A 263 9.84 -0.92 24.03
CA VAL A 263 8.77 -1.01 23.03
C VAL A 263 8.84 -2.32 22.27
N PHE A 264 10.01 -2.67 21.72
CA PHE A 264 10.14 -3.89 20.90
C PHE A 264 10.21 -5.17 21.74
N GLY A 265 10.65 -5.09 23.00
CA GLY A 265 10.49 -6.16 23.97
C GLY A 265 9.01 -6.47 24.24
N PHE A 266 8.18 -5.43 24.44
CA PHE A 266 6.73 -5.61 24.54
C PHE A 266 6.10 -6.15 23.26
N VAL A 267 6.52 -5.66 22.08
CA VAL A 267 6.06 -6.20 20.79
C VAL A 267 6.31 -7.70 20.73
N LEU A 268 7.52 -8.15 21.05
CA LEU A 268 7.88 -9.56 21.00
C LEU A 268 7.06 -10.38 22.01
N MET A 269 7.00 -9.96 23.28
CA MET A 269 6.26 -10.68 24.32
C MET A 269 4.77 -10.81 24.00
N ILE A 270 4.13 -9.72 23.56
CA ILE A 270 2.71 -9.73 23.19
C ILE A 270 2.51 -10.61 21.95
N SER A 271 3.39 -10.52 20.95
CA SER A 271 3.27 -11.33 19.72
C SER A 271 3.43 -12.82 19.98
N VAL A 272 4.32 -13.22 20.89
CA VAL A 272 4.44 -14.62 21.34
C VAL A 272 3.14 -15.06 22.02
N GLY A 273 2.63 -14.28 22.97
CA GLY A 273 1.37 -14.58 23.66
C GLY A 273 0.18 -14.68 22.71
N LEU A 274 0.06 -13.77 21.76
CA LEU A 274 -0.99 -13.77 20.75
C LEU A 274 -0.84 -14.90 19.74
N ASN A 275 0.37 -15.31 19.38
CA ASN A 275 0.59 -16.45 18.48
C ASN A 275 0.26 -17.79 19.17
N LEU A 276 0.57 -17.92 20.47
CA LEU A 276 0.08 -19.04 21.30
C LEU A 276 -1.45 -19.05 21.34
N LEU A 277 -2.08 -17.89 21.58
CA LEU A 277 -3.54 -17.77 21.56
C LEU A 277 -4.14 -18.09 20.18
N SER A 278 -3.49 -17.62 19.11
CA SER A 278 -3.88 -17.92 17.74
C SER A 278 -3.83 -19.41 17.47
N LYS A 279 -2.84 -20.15 17.99
CA LYS A 279 -2.77 -21.61 17.86
C LYS A 279 -3.95 -22.31 18.54
N VAL A 280 -4.40 -21.81 19.69
CA VAL A 280 -5.55 -22.37 20.42
C VAL A 280 -6.84 -22.25 19.58
N PHE A 281 -7.07 -21.10 18.97
CA PHE A 281 -8.26 -20.87 18.14
C PHE A 281 -8.13 -21.40 16.70
N TYR A 282 -6.90 -21.45 16.19
CA TYR A 282 -6.53 -21.85 14.83
C TYR A 282 -5.39 -22.87 14.90
N PRO A 283 -5.70 -24.17 15.10
CA PRO A 283 -4.68 -25.21 15.25
C PRO A 283 -3.70 -25.34 14.07
N VAL A 284 -4.04 -24.78 12.91
CA VAL A 284 -3.22 -24.74 11.70
C VAL A 284 -2.17 -23.61 11.69
N THR A 285 -2.17 -22.71 12.67
CA THR A 285 -1.17 -21.65 12.78
C THR A 285 0.19 -22.21 13.22
N GLU A 286 1.27 -21.77 12.60
CA GLU A 286 2.63 -22.11 13.02
C GLU A 286 3.15 -21.17 14.11
N TYR A 287 4.05 -21.69 14.94
CA TYR A 287 4.76 -20.90 15.93
C TYR A 287 5.95 -20.18 15.26
N PHE A 288 5.93 -18.85 15.19
CA PHE A 288 7.01 -18.11 14.51
C PHE A 288 8.36 -18.15 15.24
N PHE A 289 8.34 -18.39 16.56
CA PHE A 289 9.54 -18.45 17.38
C PHE A 289 10.21 -19.84 17.38
N LEU A 290 9.64 -20.82 16.66
CA LEU A 290 10.30 -22.11 16.42
C LEU A 290 11.07 -22.06 15.09
N PRO A 291 12.41 -22.20 15.11
CA PRO A 291 13.24 -22.07 13.90
C PRO A 291 12.83 -22.99 12.75
N GLN A 292 12.38 -24.21 13.06
CA GLN A 292 11.93 -25.19 12.06
C GLN A 292 10.75 -24.69 11.19
N ASN A 293 9.87 -23.85 11.75
CA ASN A 293 8.74 -23.27 11.01
C ASN A 293 9.19 -22.13 10.08
N LEU A 294 10.38 -21.56 10.32
CA LEU A 294 11.01 -20.57 9.44
C LEU A 294 11.91 -21.22 8.39
N ALA A 295 12.43 -22.43 8.65
CA ALA A 295 13.29 -23.15 7.70
C ALA A 295 12.58 -23.45 6.37
N GLY A 296 11.25 -23.63 6.39
CA GLY A 296 10.45 -23.80 5.18
C GLY A 296 10.51 -22.62 4.20
N GLU A 297 10.92 -21.43 4.66
CA GLU A 297 11.07 -20.24 3.82
C GLU A 297 12.31 -20.30 2.93
N GLN A 298 13.24 -21.24 3.15
CA GLN A 298 14.41 -21.45 2.28
C GLN A 298 14.02 -21.75 0.82
N ARG A 299 12.83 -22.27 0.57
CA ARG A 299 12.31 -22.48 -0.80
C ARG A 299 12.10 -21.19 -1.59
N PHE A 300 12.03 -20.05 -0.91
CA PHE A 300 11.92 -18.72 -1.53
C PHE A 300 13.28 -17.99 -1.59
N SER A 301 14.35 -18.63 -1.13
CA SER A 301 15.70 -18.10 -1.31
C SER A 301 16.06 -18.03 -2.78
N GLN A 302 16.78 -16.98 -3.17
CA GLN A 302 17.23 -16.72 -4.53
C GLN A 302 18.75 -16.61 -4.56
N GLU A 303 19.36 -17.02 -5.67
CA GLU A 303 20.77 -16.78 -5.91
C GLU A 303 21.02 -15.28 -6.11
N ILE A 304 22.07 -14.77 -5.46
CA ILE A 304 22.46 -13.37 -5.58
C ILE A 304 23.40 -13.24 -6.78
N ASP A 305 22.85 -12.78 -7.91
CA ASP A 305 23.61 -12.46 -9.11
C ASP A 305 23.35 -11.02 -9.59
N ILE A 306 24.05 -10.59 -10.64
CA ILE A 306 23.91 -9.22 -11.18
C ILE A 306 22.51 -8.93 -11.73
N ARG A 307 21.81 -9.95 -12.26
CA ARG A 307 20.46 -9.81 -12.80
C ARG A 307 19.46 -9.60 -11.67
N ARG A 308 19.64 -10.31 -10.55
CA ARG A 308 18.84 -10.18 -9.34
C ARG A 308 19.04 -8.84 -8.67
N VAL A 309 20.29 -8.37 -8.59
CA VAL A 309 20.62 -7.01 -8.10
C VAL A 309 19.89 -5.95 -8.95
N GLY A 310 19.96 -6.08 -10.28
CA GLY A 310 19.24 -5.19 -11.20
C GLY A 310 17.72 -5.23 -10.97
N LEU A 311 17.13 -6.42 -10.94
CA LEU A 311 15.69 -6.60 -10.73
C LEU A 311 15.21 -6.04 -9.38
N ALA A 312 15.97 -6.27 -8.30
CA ALA A 312 15.67 -5.72 -6.98
C ALA A 312 15.74 -4.19 -6.98
N ALA A 313 16.74 -3.60 -7.64
CA ALA A 313 16.88 -2.15 -7.74
C ALA A 313 15.75 -1.53 -8.58
N GLU A 314 15.40 -2.14 -9.71
CA GLU A 314 14.29 -1.71 -10.55
C GLU A 314 12.96 -1.76 -9.79
N ASN A 315 12.70 -2.83 -9.04
CA ASN A 315 11.51 -2.94 -8.19
C ASN A 315 11.49 -1.93 -7.03
N LEU A 316 12.65 -1.69 -6.43
CA LEU A 316 12.77 -0.78 -5.29
C LEU A 316 12.54 0.67 -5.69
N PHE A 317 13.06 1.10 -6.84
CA PHE A 317 13.11 2.51 -7.23
C PHE A 317 12.16 2.90 -8.37
N ILE A 318 11.72 1.95 -9.19
CA ILE A 318 11.01 2.24 -10.44
C ILE A 318 9.67 1.52 -10.49
N TYR A 319 9.65 0.18 -10.54
CA TYR A 319 8.43 -0.58 -10.87
C TYR A 319 7.32 -0.40 -9.83
N ASN A 320 7.68 -0.15 -8.56
CA ASN A 320 6.74 0.15 -7.51
C ASN A 320 5.96 1.47 -7.71
N MET A 321 6.54 2.43 -8.42
CA MET A 321 5.96 3.74 -8.71
C MET A 321 5.35 3.79 -10.11
N VAL A 322 6.10 3.34 -11.12
CA VAL A 322 5.69 3.32 -12.52
C VAL A 322 5.81 1.89 -13.02
N ALA A 323 4.69 1.25 -13.31
CA ALA A 323 4.70 -0.13 -13.80
C ALA A 323 5.19 -0.17 -15.26
N PRO A 324 6.19 -1.00 -15.61
CA PRO A 324 6.39 -1.37 -17.01
C PRO A 324 5.24 -2.25 -17.48
N GLN A 325 5.14 -2.50 -18.79
CA GLN A 325 4.21 -3.53 -19.26
C GLN A 325 4.64 -4.89 -18.68
N PRO A 326 3.76 -5.60 -17.94
CA PRO A 326 4.11 -6.85 -17.30
C PRO A 326 4.34 -7.93 -18.34
N TYR A 327 5.28 -8.84 -18.03
CA TYR A 327 5.42 -10.07 -18.79
C TYR A 327 4.21 -10.97 -18.54
N LEU A 328 3.62 -11.46 -19.63
CA LEU A 328 2.46 -12.35 -19.61
C LEU A 328 2.92 -13.78 -19.91
N SER A 329 2.63 -14.69 -19.00
CA SER A 329 2.82 -16.14 -19.21
C SER A 329 1.52 -16.87 -18.97
N ILE A 330 1.15 -17.79 -19.86
CA ILE A 330 -0.05 -18.62 -19.69
C ILE A 330 0.38 -19.89 -18.97
N ARG A 331 -0.18 -20.15 -17.79
CA ARG A 331 0.06 -21.39 -17.04
C ARG A 331 -1.23 -21.88 -16.40
N ASN A 332 -1.58 -23.14 -16.67
CA ASN A 332 -2.87 -23.71 -16.30
C ASN A 332 -4.03 -22.85 -16.84
N GLU A 333 -3.93 -22.49 -18.13
CA GLU A 333 -4.93 -21.71 -18.87
C GLU A 333 -5.13 -20.25 -18.41
N MET A 334 -4.49 -19.81 -17.31
CA MET A 334 -4.60 -18.44 -16.81
C MET A 334 -3.33 -17.63 -17.06
N SER A 335 -3.50 -16.37 -17.46
CA SER A 335 -2.43 -15.38 -17.62
C SER A 335 -1.84 -15.00 -16.26
N ARG A 336 -0.50 -15.10 -16.13
CA ARG A 336 0.28 -14.62 -14.98
C ARG A 336 1.09 -13.40 -15.37
N PHE A 337 1.09 -12.41 -14.49
CA PHE A 337 1.76 -11.13 -14.65
C PHE A 337 2.97 -11.08 -13.73
N ASN A 338 4.15 -10.79 -14.29
CA ASN A 338 5.39 -10.68 -13.54
C ASN A 338 6.25 -9.54 -14.10
N PHE A 339 7.15 -9.01 -13.28
CA PHE A 339 8.23 -8.14 -13.71
C PHE A 339 9.53 -8.95 -13.72
N LEU A 340 9.97 -9.31 -14.91
CA LEU A 340 11.20 -10.07 -15.12
C LEU A 340 12.40 -9.13 -15.35
N PRO A 341 13.65 -9.61 -15.18
CA PRO A 341 14.83 -8.84 -15.55
C PRO A 341 14.73 -8.32 -16.99
N GLY A 342 14.95 -7.02 -17.17
CA GLY A 342 14.82 -6.36 -18.48
C GLY A 342 13.44 -5.76 -18.78
N SER A 343 12.45 -5.90 -17.88
CA SER A 343 11.12 -5.27 -18.04
C SER A 343 11.18 -3.74 -18.17
N ILE A 344 12.29 -3.11 -17.76
CA ILE A 344 12.56 -1.67 -17.92
C ILE A 344 12.55 -1.22 -19.37
N GLN A 345 12.72 -2.14 -20.33
CA GLN A 345 12.64 -1.84 -21.77
C GLN A 345 11.19 -1.74 -22.26
N ASN A 346 10.20 -2.15 -21.44
CA ASN A 346 8.80 -2.24 -21.84
C ASN A 346 7.98 -0.99 -21.50
N TYR A 347 8.61 0.18 -21.38
CA TYR A 347 7.90 1.46 -21.28
C TYR A 347 7.59 2.00 -22.68
N ILE A 348 6.38 1.75 -23.13
CA ILE A 348 5.85 2.26 -24.41
C ILE A 348 4.73 3.27 -24.20
N TRP A 349 4.48 4.12 -25.19
CA TRP A 349 3.38 5.10 -25.19
C TRP A 349 3.39 6.01 -23.96
N PHE A 350 2.35 5.93 -23.13
CA PHE A 350 2.18 6.70 -21.90
C PHE A 350 3.17 6.30 -20.80
N GLY A 351 3.80 5.13 -20.91
CA GLY A 351 4.80 4.66 -19.96
C GLY A 351 6.12 5.41 -20.03
N LEU A 352 6.54 5.87 -21.21
CA LEU A 352 7.82 6.56 -21.36
C LEU A 352 7.83 7.97 -20.70
N PRO A 353 6.80 8.82 -20.85
CA PRO A 353 6.73 10.09 -20.11
C PRO A 353 6.68 9.89 -18.59
N ALA A 354 5.90 8.92 -18.10
CA ALA A 354 5.83 8.58 -16.67
C ALA A 354 7.20 8.11 -16.16
N PHE A 355 7.75 7.13 -16.88
CA PHE A 355 9.16 6.80 -17.09
C PHE A 355 10.17 7.85 -16.65
N VAL A 356 10.45 8.70 -17.63
CA VAL A 356 11.48 9.74 -17.60
C VAL A 356 11.19 10.76 -16.51
N SER A 357 9.92 11.17 -16.35
CA SER A 357 9.55 12.17 -15.35
C SER A 357 9.82 11.66 -13.93
N TRP A 358 9.52 10.39 -13.66
CA TRP A 358 9.82 9.76 -12.38
C TRP A 358 11.33 9.64 -12.15
N MET A 359 12.11 9.24 -13.16
CA MET A 359 13.57 9.17 -13.05
C MET A 359 14.21 10.53 -12.72
N VAL A 360 13.76 11.60 -13.36
CA VAL A 360 14.21 12.97 -13.05
C VAL A 360 13.90 13.33 -11.60
N VAL A 361 12.67 13.08 -11.15
CA VAL A 361 12.23 13.36 -9.78
C VAL A 361 12.97 12.52 -8.75
N LEU A 362 13.20 11.24 -9.05
CA LEU A 362 13.96 10.32 -8.22
C LEU A 362 15.38 10.84 -8.02
N ALA A 363 16.07 11.19 -9.12
CA ALA A 363 17.43 11.71 -9.07
C ALA A 363 17.50 13.04 -8.28
N LEU A 364 16.61 13.99 -8.58
CA LEU A 364 16.55 15.27 -7.88
C LEU A 364 16.21 15.11 -6.40
N GLY A 365 15.25 14.24 -6.06
CA GLY A 365 14.82 14.00 -4.69
C GLY A 365 15.93 13.38 -3.86
N LEU A 366 16.59 12.33 -4.36
CA LEU A 366 17.72 11.69 -3.69
C LEU A 366 18.90 12.65 -3.53
N ALA A 367 19.26 13.40 -4.58
CA ALA A 367 20.31 14.42 -4.49
C ALA A 367 19.96 15.50 -3.44
N SER A 368 18.68 15.87 -3.33
CA SER A 368 18.24 16.92 -2.43
C SER A 368 18.26 16.53 -0.95
N VAL A 369 18.22 15.23 -0.62
CA VAL A 369 18.36 14.74 0.75
C VAL A 369 19.69 15.19 1.37
N PHE A 370 20.77 15.26 0.59
CA PHE A 370 22.08 15.73 1.08
C PHE A 370 22.05 17.19 1.52
N PHE A 371 21.27 18.05 0.85
CA PHE A 371 21.14 19.46 1.22
C PHE A 371 20.24 19.65 2.46
N ILE A 372 19.22 18.81 2.64
CA ILE A 372 18.32 18.88 3.80
C ILE A 372 19.07 18.60 5.11
N ARG A 373 20.10 17.76 5.09
CA ARG A 373 20.95 17.52 6.26
C ARG A 373 21.51 18.80 6.87
N ARG A 374 21.78 19.80 6.02
CA ARG A 374 22.25 21.12 6.46
C ARG A 374 21.11 22.00 6.97
N ASP A 375 20.00 22.05 6.23
CA ASP A 375 18.96 23.05 6.44
C ASP A 375 17.89 22.63 7.47
N ASN A 376 17.61 21.33 7.62
CA ASN A 376 16.64 20.80 8.57
C ASN A 376 17.05 19.41 9.11
N PRO A 377 17.82 19.36 10.21
CA PRO A 377 18.34 18.13 10.79
C PRO A 377 17.28 17.12 11.23
N GLU A 378 16.09 17.56 11.65
CA GLU A 378 15.01 16.64 12.04
C GLU A 378 14.42 15.91 10.83
N HIS A 379 14.22 16.62 9.71
CA HIS A 379 13.75 15.99 8.48
C HIS A 379 14.82 15.07 7.89
N ALA A 380 16.09 15.41 8.06
CA ALA A 380 17.20 14.54 7.69
C ALA A 380 17.19 13.21 8.45
N LYS A 381 16.89 13.19 9.76
CA LYS A 381 16.74 11.93 10.52
C LYS A 381 15.65 11.03 9.93
N LEU A 382 14.52 11.62 9.53
CA LEU A 382 13.45 10.86 8.88
C LEU A 382 13.89 10.36 7.51
N ALA A 383 14.57 11.17 6.70
CA ALA A 383 15.11 10.73 5.41
C ALA A 383 16.12 9.57 5.59
N ASP A 384 17.02 9.67 6.58
CA ASP A 384 17.98 8.61 6.91
C ASP A 384 17.26 7.31 7.35
N ALA A 385 16.20 7.43 8.15
CA ALA A 385 15.35 6.30 8.52
C ALA A 385 14.72 5.62 7.29
N MET A 386 14.20 6.41 6.35
CA MET A 386 13.57 5.89 5.13
C MET A 386 14.60 5.25 4.19
N LEU A 387 15.77 5.85 4.03
CA LEU A 387 16.89 5.26 3.29
C LEU A 387 17.36 3.94 3.92
N ALA A 388 17.41 3.85 5.25
CA ALA A 388 17.73 2.61 5.94
C ALA A 388 16.65 1.53 5.72
N CYS A 389 15.37 1.89 5.70
CA CYS A 389 14.27 0.97 5.36
C CYS A 389 14.38 0.48 3.91
N LEU A 390 14.73 1.37 2.96
CA LEU A 390 14.95 0.99 1.56
C LEU A 390 16.15 0.04 1.43
N LEU A 391 17.27 0.34 2.11
CA LEU A 391 18.44 -0.53 2.12
C LEU A 391 18.14 -1.90 2.72
N PHE A 392 17.38 -1.95 3.81
CA PHE A 392 16.94 -3.20 4.42
C PHE A 392 16.11 -4.04 3.43
N ASN A 393 15.10 -3.46 2.79
CA ASN A 393 14.28 -4.17 1.81
C ASN A 393 15.09 -4.59 0.58
N PHE A 394 16.02 -3.74 0.13
CA PHE A 394 16.93 -4.11 -0.95
C PHE A 394 17.73 -5.36 -0.61
N ILE A 395 18.42 -5.37 0.54
CA ILE A 395 19.24 -6.49 0.99
C ILE A 395 18.40 -7.75 1.18
N LEU A 396 17.22 -7.64 1.79
CA LEU A 396 16.30 -8.76 1.97
C LEU A 396 15.93 -9.37 0.62
N HIS A 397 15.53 -8.54 -0.34
CA HIS A 397 15.09 -8.99 -1.66
C HIS A 397 16.22 -9.27 -2.65
N LEU A 398 17.50 -9.11 -2.29
CA LEU A 398 18.58 -9.75 -3.04
C LEU A 398 18.50 -11.26 -2.92
N GLY A 399 18.23 -11.77 -1.71
CA GLY A 399 18.22 -13.21 -1.43
C GLY A 399 16.84 -13.84 -1.22
N TYR A 400 15.75 -13.07 -1.23
CA TYR A 400 14.42 -13.56 -0.86
C TYR A 400 13.30 -13.13 -1.82
N GLY A 401 12.44 -14.08 -2.18
CA GLY A 401 11.19 -13.89 -2.93
C GLY A 401 11.40 -13.91 -4.43
N ILE A 402 10.67 -14.77 -5.15
CA ILE A 402 10.86 -14.94 -6.60
C ILE A 402 10.55 -13.64 -7.36
N GLU A 403 9.41 -13.01 -7.04
CA GLU A 403 8.95 -11.74 -7.61
C GLU A 403 9.08 -10.63 -6.56
N PRO A 404 10.10 -9.74 -6.63
CA PRO A 404 10.24 -8.65 -5.66
C PRO A 404 9.06 -7.68 -5.66
N PHE A 405 8.37 -7.50 -6.79
CA PHE A 405 7.24 -6.56 -6.85
C PHE A 405 6.14 -6.91 -5.85
N LEU A 406 5.97 -8.21 -5.54
CA LEU A 406 5.03 -8.72 -4.55
C LEU A 406 5.09 -7.97 -3.21
N TYR A 407 6.30 -7.62 -2.79
CA TYR A 407 6.58 -7.02 -1.49
C TYR A 407 6.61 -5.49 -1.55
N SER A 408 6.41 -4.89 -2.72
CA SER A 408 6.73 -3.49 -2.96
C SER A 408 5.98 -2.49 -2.09
N ALA A 409 4.77 -2.84 -1.63
CA ALA A 409 3.98 -1.98 -0.76
C ALA A 409 4.73 -1.66 0.55
N ASP A 410 5.58 -2.57 1.01
CA ASP A 410 6.36 -2.46 2.25
C ASP A 410 7.55 -1.48 2.14
N TRP A 411 7.84 -0.91 0.96
CA TRP A 411 8.90 0.12 0.82
C TRP A 411 8.52 1.32 -0.04
N THR A 412 7.46 1.26 -0.85
CA THR A 412 7.03 2.38 -1.69
C THR A 412 6.83 3.66 -0.88
N TYR A 413 6.27 3.55 0.34
CA TYR A 413 6.11 4.70 1.23
C TYR A 413 7.46 5.32 1.63
N ALA A 414 8.49 4.50 1.85
CA ALA A 414 9.80 4.96 2.29
C ALA A 414 10.52 5.69 1.15
N LEU A 415 10.42 5.15 -0.07
CA LEU A 415 10.89 5.83 -1.28
C LEU A 415 10.21 7.19 -1.43
N LEU A 416 8.88 7.21 -1.41
CA LEU A 416 8.15 8.44 -1.65
C LEU A 416 8.36 9.48 -0.54
N LEU A 417 8.43 9.08 0.73
CA LEU A 417 8.79 10.00 1.81
C LEU A 417 10.19 10.56 1.64
N THR A 418 11.17 9.74 1.23
CA THR A 418 12.54 10.21 0.95
C THR A 418 12.53 11.31 -0.13
N ILE A 419 11.84 11.07 -1.24
CA ILE A 419 11.73 12.05 -2.34
C ILE A 419 10.94 13.29 -1.92
N THR A 420 9.83 13.10 -1.20
CA THR A 420 8.96 14.19 -0.77
C THR A 420 9.65 15.11 0.24
N ILE A 421 10.43 14.53 1.17
CA ILE A 421 11.29 15.28 2.07
C ILE A 421 12.35 16.01 1.23
N GLY A 422 13.07 15.29 0.36
CA GLY A 422 14.06 15.82 -0.58
C GLY A 422 13.62 17.11 -1.29
N LEU A 423 12.40 17.12 -1.81
CA LEU A 423 11.88 18.20 -2.63
C LEU A 423 11.05 19.25 -1.86
N GLN A 424 11.03 19.19 -0.53
CA GLN A 424 10.18 20.06 0.30
C GLN A 424 10.41 21.56 0.08
N ASN A 425 11.64 21.98 -0.24
CA ASN A 425 11.97 23.39 -0.46
C ASN A 425 11.30 23.94 -1.73
N ALA A 426 11.04 23.07 -2.72
CA ALA A 426 10.32 23.41 -3.94
C ALA A 426 8.80 23.41 -3.75
N ALA A 427 8.27 22.77 -2.70
CA ALA A 427 6.84 22.59 -2.45
C ALA A 427 6.03 23.90 -2.44
N ARG A 428 6.65 25.03 -2.05
CA ARG A 428 6.00 26.34 -2.01
C ARG A 428 5.91 27.04 -3.37
N ARG A 429 6.57 26.52 -4.40
CA ARG A 429 6.62 27.12 -5.73
C ARG A 429 5.48 26.57 -6.60
N THR A 430 4.66 27.45 -7.16
CA THR A 430 3.51 27.05 -8.00
C THR A 430 3.94 26.23 -9.21
N TRP A 431 5.03 26.61 -9.89
CA TRP A 431 5.55 25.87 -11.05
C TRP A 431 5.90 24.42 -10.68
N PHE A 432 6.45 24.21 -9.49
CA PHE A 432 6.82 22.88 -9.01
C PHE A 432 5.57 22.04 -8.72
N LEU A 433 4.57 22.61 -8.06
CA LEU A 433 3.29 21.92 -7.82
C LEU A 433 2.57 21.55 -9.13
N VAL A 434 2.64 22.40 -10.14
CA VAL A 434 2.11 22.10 -11.49
C VAL A 434 2.89 20.96 -12.13
N ALA A 435 4.23 20.98 -12.10
CA ALA A 435 5.05 19.88 -12.61
C ALA A 435 4.79 18.57 -11.85
N TRP A 436 4.61 18.65 -10.53
CA TRP A 436 4.26 17.52 -9.66
C TRP A 436 2.89 16.93 -10.02
N LEU A 437 1.90 17.77 -10.30
CA LEU A 437 0.60 17.34 -10.79
C LEU A 437 0.71 16.60 -12.14
N PHE A 438 1.47 17.13 -13.10
CA PHE A 438 1.66 16.47 -14.40
C PHE A 438 2.37 15.12 -14.28
N LEU A 439 3.41 15.03 -13.44
CA LEU A 439 4.05 13.76 -13.11
C LEU A 439 3.01 12.73 -12.63
N ILE A 440 2.19 13.11 -11.66
CA ILE A 440 1.16 12.22 -11.09
C ILE A 440 0.17 11.80 -12.16
N LEU A 441 -0.25 12.70 -13.06
CA LEU A 441 -1.15 12.35 -14.15
C LEU A 441 -0.51 11.35 -15.13
N PHE A 442 0.77 11.51 -15.48
CA PHE A 442 1.46 10.52 -16.32
C PHE A 442 1.56 9.16 -15.66
N ILE A 443 1.93 9.12 -14.37
CA ILE A 443 2.00 7.88 -13.59
C ILE A 443 0.61 7.22 -13.47
N ALA A 444 -0.43 8.02 -13.20
CA ALA A 444 -1.80 7.54 -13.10
C ALA A 444 -2.26 6.88 -14.41
N VAL A 445 -2.09 7.57 -15.55
CA VAL A 445 -2.48 7.03 -16.86
C VAL A 445 -1.74 5.74 -17.17
N ASN A 446 -0.41 5.70 -16.95
CA ASN A 446 0.38 4.49 -17.19
C ASN A 446 -0.08 3.32 -16.31
N ASN A 447 -0.18 3.53 -15.00
CA ASN A 447 -0.48 2.43 -14.08
C ASN A 447 -1.92 1.95 -14.21
N LEU A 448 -2.89 2.85 -14.45
CA LEU A 448 -4.27 2.47 -14.72
C LEU A 448 -4.42 1.71 -16.04
N TRP A 449 -3.59 2.03 -17.04
CA TRP A 449 -3.51 1.24 -18.26
C TRP A 449 -3.02 -0.19 -17.98
N VAL A 450 -1.98 -0.37 -17.15
CA VAL A 450 -1.52 -1.70 -16.74
C VAL A 450 -2.61 -2.46 -15.99
N VAL A 451 -3.32 -1.81 -15.05
CA VAL A 451 -4.45 -2.42 -14.34
C VAL A 451 -5.57 -2.82 -15.31
N TYR A 452 -5.88 -1.98 -16.30
CA TYR A 452 -6.86 -2.30 -17.34
C TYR A 452 -6.45 -3.53 -18.15
N LEU A 453 -5.18 -3.64 -18.56
CA LEU A 453 -4.69 -4.82 -19.29
C LEU A 453 -4.83 -6.09 -18.45
N ILE A 454 -4.48 -6.03 -17.16
CA ILE A 454 -4.65 -7.15 -16.22
C ILE A 454 -6.13 -7.53 -16.11
N ALA A 455 -7.01 -6.55 -15.84
CA ALA A 455 -8.44 -6.77 -15.69
C ALA A 455 -9.07 -7.40 -16.95
N ARG A 456 -8.65 -6.95 -18.13
CA ARG A 456 -9.10 -7.48 -19.41
C ARG A 456 -8.72 -8.94 -19.59
N GLN A 457 -7.47 -9.28 -19.34
CA GLN A 457 -6.97 -10.65 -19.45
C GLN A 457 -7.66 -11.60 -18.46
N VAL A 458 -7.91 -11.13 -17.23
CA VAL A 458 -8.68 -11.91 -16.25
C VAL A 458 -10.13 -12.09 -16.71
N SER A 459 -10.75 -11.04 -17.26
CA SER A 459 -12.13 -11.10 -17.78
C SER A 459 -12.29 -12.03 -18.98
N GLU A 460 -11.29 -12.10 -19.87
CA GLU A 460 -11.26 -12.99 -21.03
C GLU A 460 -11.12 -14.47 -20.62
N PHE A 461 -10.49 -14.76 -19.48
CA PHE A 461 -10.39 -16.12 -18.95
C PHE A 461 -11.71 -16.63 -18.34
N ILE A 462 -12.58 -15.72 -17.90
CA ILE A 462 -13.81 -16.03 -17.16
C ILE A 462 -15.02 -16.21 -18.09
N SER A 463 -14.99 -15.58 -19.26
CA SER A 463 -15.93 -15.87 -20.36
C SER A 463 -15.64 -17.20 -21.03
#